data_AF-D8WWF7-F1
#
_entry.id   AF-D8WWF7-F1
#
_cell.length_a   1.000
_cell.length_b   1.000
_cell.length_c   1.000
_cell.angle_alpha   90.00
_cell.angle_beta   90.00
_cell.angle_gamma   90.00
#
_symmetry.space_group_name_H-M   'P 1'
#
loop_
_entity.id
_entity.type
_entity.pdbx_description
1 polymer ?
#
loop_
_entity_poly.entity_id
_entity_poly.type
_entity_poly.pdbx_seq_one_letter_code
_entity_poly.pdbx_strand_id
1 'polypeptide(L)'
;MFISPLDLEKQWWILEGGILLLLNEPSILSIADYSSVISQLEQTWEHFVSNETLCTHLPRKTIYESWKRSKQKHIPFNIYNAPMELENGNLLGELENNRLLLDVISPQLQDIAEAFRDNVVSFSNENGIILDVRGNKELVSGLHASNYVPGANWSESAFGTNGIGTALVTGNPVQVFASEHYNAGGRDWICSSVPVRETLSGVILGVLTVTAKNTTFLLIT
;
A
#
# COMPACT_ATOMS: atom_id res chain seq x y z
N MET A 1 -8.24 1.51 -33.69
CA MET A 1 -9.71 1.39 -33.56
C MET A 1 -10.07 2.08 -32.27
N PHE A 2 -10.69 3.26 -32.36
CA PHE A 2 -10.97 4.13 -31.22
C PHE A 2 -12.06 3.50 -30.36
N ILE A 3 -11.78 3.25 -29.09
CA ILE A 3 -12.76 2.76 -28.13
C ILE A 3 -13.33 3.97 -27.37
N SER A 4 -14.66 3.95 -27.26
CA SER A 4 -15.51 4.97 -26.65
C SER A 4 -15.15 5.26 -25.18
N PRO A 5 -15.22 6.52 -24.72
CA PRO A 5 -15.05 6.90 -23.31
C PRO A 5 -16.00 6.19 -22.32
N LEU A 6 -17.08 5.55 -22.79
CA LEU A 6 -18.11 4.95 -21.95
C LEU A 6 -17.77 3.57 -21.33
N ASP A 7 -16.71 2.88 -21.78
CA ASP A 7 -16.35 1.57 -21.21
C ASP A 7 -15.43 1.66 -19.98
N LEU A 8 -14.93 2.86 -19.65
CA LEU A 8 -14.18 3.14 -18.41
C LEU A 8 -15.09 3.47 -17.22
N GLU A 9 -16.37 3.80 -17.43
CA GLU A 9 -17.29 4.21 -16.35
C GLU A 9 -17.74 3.07 -15.43
N LYS A 10 -17.50 1.80 -15.78
CA LYS A 10 -18.01 0.66 -14.98
C LYS A 10 -17.12 0.22 -13.82
N GLN A 11 -15.97 0.86 -13.59
CA GLN A 11 -15.07 0.55 -12.46
C GLN A 11 -14.79 1.73 -11.53
N TRP A 12 -15.38 2.90 -11.78
CA TRP A 12 -15.08 4.13 -11.05
C TRP A 12 -16.36 4.82 -10.63
N TRP A 13 -16.79 4.63 -9.39
CA TRP A 13 -17.77 5.52 -8.78
C TRP A 13 -17.02 6.67 -8.12
N ILE A 14 -16.63 7.67 -8.91
CA ILE A 14 -16.32 9.01 -8.38
C ILE A 14 -17.67 9.69 -8.18
N LEU A 15 -18.30 9.46 -7.03
CA LEU A 15 -19.44 10.27 -6.59
C LEU A 15 -18.86 11.48 -5.85
N GLU A 16 -19.08 12.68 -6.40
CA GLU A 16 -18.93 14.02 -5.79
C GLU A 16 -18.11 14.10 -4.48
N GLY A 17 -16.81 13.78 -4.54
CA GLY A 17 -15.86 14.04 -3.45
C GLY A 17 -15.30 12.84 -2.69
N GLY A 18 -15.47 11.61 -3.17
CA GLY A 18 -14.81 10.44 -2.57
C GLY A 18 -14.48 9.34 -3.59
N ILE A 19 -13.32 8.70 -3.43
CA ILE A 19 -13.02 7.42 -4.09
C ILE A 19 -13.74 6.36 -3.26
N LEU A 20 -14.67 5.61 -3.88
CA LEU A 20 -15.29 4.47 -3.23
C LEU A 20 -14.51 3.17 -3.48
N LEU A 21 -13.93 2.55 -2.44
CA LEU A 21 -13.32 1.21 -2.51
C LEU A 21 -14.09 0.24 -1.61
N LEU A 22 -15.02 -0.51 -2.20
CA LEU A 22 -15.67 -1.63 -1.52
C LEU A 22 -14.65 -2.76 -1.30
N LEU A 23 -13.98 -2.75 -0.15
CA LEU A 23 -13.24 -3.89 0.34
C LEU A 23 -14.26 -4.97 0.75
N ASN A 24 -14.22 -6.13 0.10
CA ASN A 24 -15.06 -7.29 0.45
C ASN A 24 -14.67 -7.98 1.78
N GLU A 25 -13.75 -7.39 2.53
CA GLU A 25 -13.33 -7.83 3.87
C GLU A 25 -13.80 -6.76 4.87
N PRO A 26 -14.32 -7.13 6.05
CA PRO A 26 -14.85 -6.16 7.00
C PRO A 26 -13.78 -5.12 7.35
N SER A 27 -14.05 -3.86 7.00
CA SER A 27 -13.33 -2.71 7.51
C SER A 27 -13.43 -2.71 9.05
N ILE A 28 -12.37 -2.30 9.75
CA ILE A 28 -12.37 -2.22 11.21
C ILE A 28 -13.48 -1.23 11.62
N LEU A 29 -14.54 -1.77 12.21
CA LEU A 29 -15.75 -1.08 12.65
C LEU A 29 -15.52 -0.44 14.03
N SER A 30 -15.96 0.82 14.16
CA SER A 30 -16.13 1.62 15.40
C SER A 30 -14.88 2.20 16.08
N ILE A 31 -14.91 3.52 16.29
CA ILE A 31 -13.94 4.32 17.09
C ILE A 31 -13.85 3.83 18.53
N ALA A 32 -14.93 3.27 19.08
CA ALA A 32 -15.01 2.87 20.49
C ALA A 32 -13.99 1.78 20.86
N ASP A 33 -13.54 0.98 19.89
CA ASP A 33 -12.68 -0.17 20.11
C ASP A 33 -11.28 -0.01 19.49
N TYR A 34 -10.97 1.13 18.87
CA TYR A 34 -9.74 1.35 18.09
C TYR A 34 -8.46 0.99 18.86
N SER A 35 -8.31 1.48 20.09
CA SER A 35 -7.14 1.19 20.93
C SER A 35 -7.07 -0.28 21.34
N SER A 36 -8.22 -0.93 21.56
CA SER A 36 -8.27 -2.36 21.87
C SER A 36 -7.87 -3.20 20.67
N VAL A 37 -8.38 -2.86 19.48
CA VAL A 37 -8.06 -3.55 18.22
C VAL A 37 -6.57 -3.42 17.88
N ILE A 38 -6.00 -2.21 17.99
CA ILE A 38 -4.56 -1.99 17.80
C ILE A 38 -3.73 -2.87 18.75
N SER A 39 -4.08 -2.87 20.04
CA SER A 39 -3.34 -3.66 21.04
C SER A 39 -3.45 -5.16 20.79
N GLN A 40 -4.61 -5.65 20.38
CA GLN A 40 -4.81 -7.05 20.01
C GLN A 40 -4.02 -7.43 18.75
N LEU A 41 -4.00 -6.55 17.73
CA LEU A 41 -3.20 -6.76 16.52
C LEU A 41 -1.71 -6.79 16.81
N GLU A 42 -1.23 -5.91 17.69
CA GLU A 42 0.16 -5.90 18.14
C GLU A 42 0.55 -7.20 18.86
N GLN A 43 -0.23 -7.65 19.85
CA GLN A 43 0.01 -8.93 20.53
C GLN A 43 -0.02 -10.12 19.56
N THR A 44 -0.98 -10.11 18.63
CA THR A 44 -1.10 -11.16 17.61
C THR A 44 0.12 -11.21 16.69
N TRP A 45 0.62 -10.04 16.29
CA TRP A 45 1.83 -9.90 15.50
C TRP A 45 3.06 -10.39 16.29
N GLU A 46 3.20 -9.99 17.56
CA GLU A 46 4.33 -10.36 18.43
C GLU A 46 4.44 -11.88 18.61
N HIS A 47 3.31 -12.54 18.90
CA HIS A 47 3.26 -13.99 19.00
C HIS A 47 3.61 -14.66 17.66
N PHE A 48 3.10 -14.11 16.55
CA PHE A 48 3.38 -14.64 15.21
C PHE A 48 4.87 -14.59 14.87
N VAL A 49 5.54 -13.45 15.09
CA VAL A 49 6.97 -13.31 14.76
C VAL A 49 7.86 -14.08 15.74
N SER A 50 7.45 -14.21 17.00
CA SER A 50 8.20 -14.92 18.05
C SER A 50 8.05 -16.45 18.02
N ASN A 51 7.23 -16.99 17.11
CA ASN A 51 6.85 -18.41 17.04
C ASN A 51 6.09 -18.93 18.27
N GLU A 52 5.39 -18.05 18.97
CA GLU A 52 4.54 -18.46 20.09
C GLU A 52 3.21 -19.00 19.55
N THR A 53 2.78 -20.16 20.04
CA THR A 53 1.70 -20.97 19.46
C THR A 53 0.28 -20.49 19.78
N LEU A 54 0.12 -19.42 20.57
CA LEU A 54 -1.17 -18.99 21.11
C LEU A 54 -1.54 -17.59 20.63
N CYS A 55 -2.18 -17.49 19.46
CA CYS A 55 -2.98 -16.31 19.11
C CYS A 55 -4.45 -16.67 19.25
N THR A 56 -5.14 -16.06 20.21
CA THR A 56 -6.60 -16.20 20.37
C THR A 56 -7.37 -15.45 19.28
N HIS A 57 -6.72 -14.49 18.62
CA HIS A 57 -7.26 -13.70 17.52
C HIS A 57 -6.29 -13.73 16.34
N LEU A 58 -6.77 -14.02 15.14
CA LEU A 58 -5.98 -13.97 13.91
C LEU A 58 -6.32 -12.68 13.16
N PRO A 59 -5.35 -12.08 12.45
CA PRO A 59 -5.67 -10.96 11.57
C PRO A 59 -6.52 -11.48 10.39
N ARG A 60 -7.02 -10.54 9.57
CA ARG A 60 -7.75 -10.87 8.34
C ARG A 60 -6.93 -11.85 7.49
N LYS A 61 -7.62 -12.76 6.78
CA LYS A 61 -6.99 -13.87 6.06
C LYS A 61 -5.88 -13.41 5.11
N THR A 62 -6.11 -12.33 4.37
CA THR A 62 -5.12 -11.75 3.44
C THR A 62 -3.83 -11.34 4.14
N ILE A 63 -3.94 -10.73 5.33
CA ILE A 63 -2.79 -10.31 6.14
C ILE A 63 -2.07 -11.52 6.72
N TYR A 64 -2.81 -12.46 7.31
CA TYR A 64 -2.21 -13.68 7.85
C TYR A 64 -1.40 -14.47 6.81
N GLU A 65 -1.95 -14.62 5.60
CA GLU A 65 -1.24 -15.28 4.50
C GLU A 65 -0.02 -14.48 4.03
N SER A 66 -0.09 -13.15 4.03
CA SER A 66 1.08 -12.29 3.73
C SER A 66 2.17 -12.40 4.80
N TRP A 67 1.80 -12.45 6.08
CA TRP A 67 2.75 -12.68 7.17
C TRP A 67 3.45 -14.03 7.03
N LYS A 68 2.71 -15.09 6.68
CA LYS A 68 3.28 -16.42 6.40
C LYS A 68 4.29 -16.38 5.26
N ARG A 69 3.97 -15.73 4.14
CA ARG A 69 4.88 -15.59 3.01
C ARG A 69 6.13 -14.78 3.36
N SER A 70 5.96 -13.68 4.09
CA SER A 70 7.07 -12.85 4.59
C SER A 70 8.02 -13.65 5.49
N LYS A 71 7.46 -14.44 6.40
CA LYS A 71 8.22 -15.34 7.29
C LYS A 71 8.93 -16.46 6.54
N GLN A 72 8.25 -17.09 5.57
CA GLN A 72 8.83 -18.13 4.70
C GLN A 72 10.00 -17.60 3.86
N LYS A 73 9.95 -16.32 3.46
CA LYS A 73 11.04 -15.62 2.75
C LYS A 73 12.13 -15.10 3.69
N HIS A 74 12.04 -15.36 5.00
CA HIS A 74 13.00 -14.91 6.01
C HIS A 74 13.19 -13.39 6.04
N ILE A 75 12.13 -12.63 5.73
CA ILE A 75 12.18 -11.18 5.86
C ILE A 75 12.37 -10.85 7.35
N PRO A 76 13.37 -10.02 7.72
CA PRO A 76 13.52 -9.57 9.09
C PRO A 76 12.33 -8.70 9.47
N PHE A 77 11.73 -8.88 10.64
CA PHE A 77 10.57 -8.09 11.08
C PHE A 77 10.96 -6.77 11.77
N ASN A 78 12.24 -6.63 12.15
CA ASN A 78 12.81 -5.51 12.90
C ASN A 78 13.56 -4.49 12.02
N ILE A 79 13.30 -4.47 10.71
CA ILE A 79 13.78 -3.40 9.82
C ILE A 79 12.78 -2.24 9.79
N TYR A 80 13.32 -1.04 9.63
CA TYR A 80 12.57 0.21 9.66
C TYR A 80 12.47 0.86 8.28
N ASN A 81 13.38 0.51 7.36
CA ASN A 81 13.44 1.10 6.04
C ASN A 81 13.46 0.03 4.94
N ALA A 82 12.75 0.31 3.85
CA ALA A 82 12.79 -0.51 2.65
C ALA A 82 14.18 -0.41 1.99
N PRO A 83 14.68 -1.50 1.38
CA PRO A 83 15.94 -1.44 0.64
C PRO A 83 15.80 -0.50 -0.57
N MET A 84 16.85 0.28 -0.83
CA MET A 84 16.98 1.06 -2.05
C MET A 84 17.47 0.15 -3.17
N GLU A 85 16.59 -0.16 -4.11
CA GLU A 85 16.93 -1.03 -5.25
C GLU A 85 17.50 -0.21 -6.41
N LEU A 86 16.91 0.95 -6.66
CA LEU A 86 17.31 1.84 -7.74
C LEU A 86 17.84 3.15 -7.16
N GLU A 87 19.09 3.47 -7.50
CA GLU A 87 19.71 4.75 -7.18
C GLU A 87 20.06 5.50 -8.47
N ASN A 88 19.98 6.83 -8.41
CA ASN A 88 20.53 7.75 -9.42
C ASN A 88 20.12 7.38 -10.87
N GLY A 89 21.09 7.06 -11.73
CA GLY A 89 20.88 6.77 -13.15
C GLY A 89 19.99 5.56 -13.41
N ASN A 90 19.95 4.58 -12.51
CA ASN A 90 19.08 3.41 -12.66
C ASN A 90 17.60 3.79 -12.47
N LEU A 91 17.31 4.68 -11.52
CA LEU A 91 15.97 5.21 -11.33
C LEU A 91 15.51 6.03 -12.54
N LEU A 92 16.38 6.84 -13.14
CA LEU A 92 16.04 7.59 -14.35
C LEU A 92 15.69 6.67 -15.53
N GLY A 93 16.45 5.57 -15.70
CA GLY A 93 16.13 4.56 -16.71
C GLY A 93 14.76 3.91 -16.46
N GLU A 94 14.46 3.59 -15.21
CA GLU A 94 13.17 3.01 -14.83
C GLU A 94 11.99 3.96 -15.05
N LEU A 95 12.17 5.25 -14.74
CA LEU A 95 11.17 6.28 -14.99
C LEU A 95 10.92 6.46 -16.49
N GLU A 96 11.96 6.42 -17.33
CA GLU A 96 11.80 6.50 -18.79
C GLU A 96 11.09 5.26 -19.35
N ASN A 97 11.44 4.06 -18.85
CA ASN A 97 10.76 2.82 -19.24
C ASN A 97 9.26 2.85 -18.92
N ASN A 98 8.88 3.54 -17.84
CA ASN A 98 7.50 3.68 -17.39
C ASN A 98 6.84 5.00 -17.81
N ARG A 99 7.48 5.81 -18.66
CA ARG A 99 7.04 7.20 -18.94
C ARG A 99 5.60 7.30 -19.41
N LEU A 100 5.18 6.46 -20.36
CA LEU A 100 3.81 6.48 -20.88
C LEU A 100 2.76 6.17 -19.80
N LEU A 101 3.08 5.25 -18.89
CA LEU A 101 2.21 4.89 -17.78
C LEU A 101 2.15 6.02 -16.75
N LEU A 102 3.30 6.60 -16.41
CA LEU A 102 3.40 7.73 -15.49
C LEU A 102 2.67 8.96 -16.03
N ASP A 103 2.77 9.25 -17.33
CA ASP A 103 2.03 10.34 -17.97
C ASP A 103 0.50 10.16 -17.82
N VAL A 104 0.02 8.91 -17.86
CA VAL A 104 -1.40 8.59 -17.70
C VAL A 104 -1.87 8.67 -16.25
N ILE A 105 -1.04 8.24 -15.29
CA ILE A 105 -1.37 8.14 -13.84
C ILE A 105 -1.11 9.44 -13.08
N SER A 106 -0.17 10.26 -13.56
CA SER A 106 0.27 11.49 -12.91
C SER A 106 -0.87 12.46 -12.57
N PRO A 107 -1.87 12.71 -13.44
CA PRO A 107 -3.01 13.55 -13.09
C PRO A 107 -3.82 13.00 -11.91
N GLN A 108 -4.07 11.70 -11.86
CA GLN A 108 -4.86 11.07 -10.80
C GLN A 108 -4.11 11.10 -9.46
N LEU A 109 -2.78 10.89 -9.46
CA LEU A 109 -1.98 11.06 -8.25
C LEU A 109 -2.07 12.50 -7.73
N GLN A 110 -2.09 13.49 -8.63
CA GLN A 110 -2.26 14.90 -8.27
C GLN A 110 -3.64 15.14 -7.64
N ASP A 111 -4.70 14.72 -8.32
CA ASP A 111 -6.08 14.93 -7.87
C ASP A 111 -6.32 14.31 -6.49
N ILE A 112 -5.80 13.10 -6.24
CA ILE A 112 -5.92 12.43 -4.94
C ILE A 112 -5.12 13.16 -3.86
N ALA A 113 -3.87 13.57 -4.16
CA ALA A 113 -3.04 14.29 -3.20
C ALA A 113 -3.64 15.65 -2.81
N GLU A 114 -4.32 16.33 -3.75
CA GLU A 114 -4.99 17.60 -3.50
C GLU A 114 -6.33 17.44 -2.75
N ALA A 115 -7.10 16.40 -3.09
CA ALA A 115 -8.36 16.08 -2.43
C ALA A 115 -8.16 15.64 -0.97
N PHE A 116 -7.08 14.92 -0.68
CA PHE A 116 -6.80 14.35 0.64
C PHE A 116 -5.46 14.84 1.19
N ARG A 117 -5.43 16.10 1.65
CA ARG A 117 -4.19 16.77 2.11
C ARG A 117 -3.50 16.12 3.31
N ASP A 118 -4.23 15.30 4.07
CA ASP A 118 -3.73 14.58 5.23
C ASP A 118 -3.15 13.18 4.88
N ASN A 119 -2.99 12.90 3.58
CA ASN A 119 -2.49 11.63 3.06
C ASN A 119 -1.26 11.84 2.15
N VAL A 120 -0.54 10.75 1.93
CA VAL A 120 0.50 10.60 0.92
C VAL A 120 0.01 9.61 -0.13
N VAL A 121 0.11 9.97 -1.40
CA VAL A 121 -0.24 9.12 -2.53
C VAL A 121 1.05 8.72 -3.22
N SER A 122 1.12 7.49 -3.69
CA SER A 122 2.29 6.97 -4.38
C SER A 122 1.92 5.99 -5.46
N PHE A 123 2.83 5.82 -6.40
CA PHE A 123 2.76 4.81 -7.42
C PHE A 123 4.06 4.00 -7.45
N SER A 124 3.93 2.69 -7.61
CA SER A 124 5.04 1.75 -7.78
C SER A 124 4.86 0.95 -9.06
N ASN A 125 5.97 0.49 -9.65
CA ASN A 125 5.93 -0.44 -10.78
C ASN A 125 5.51 -1.85 -10.34
N GLU A 126 5.43 -2.78 -11.30
CA GLU A 126 5.04 -4.18 -11.09
C GLU A 126 6.00 -4.97 -10.17
N ASN A 127 7.21 -4.47 -9.97
CA ASN A 127 8.21 -5.06 -9.07
C ASN A 127 8.13 -4.49 -7.64
N GLY A 128 7.22 -3.53 -7.39
CA GLY A 128 7.05 -2.87 -6.09
C GLY A 128 8.07 -1.76 -5.83
N ILE A 129 8.76 -1.27 -6.87
CA ILE A 129 9.65 -0.11 -6.77
C ILE A 129 8.81 1.15 -6.87
N ILE A 130 8.91 2.02 -5.88
CA ILE A 130 8.23 3.32 -5.91
C ILE A 130 8.80 4.18 -7.04
N LEU A 131 7.93 4.81 -7.83
CA LEU A 131 8.30 5.70 -8.93
C LEU A 131 7.88 7.15 -8.66
N ASP A 132 6.77 7.35 -7.95
CA ASP A 132 6.23 8.68 -7.64
C ASP A 132 5.62 8.68 -6.23
N VAL A 133 5.82 9.78 -5.49
CA VAL A 133 5.28 10.04 -4.16
C VAL A 133 4.85 11.50 -4.09
N ARG A 134 3.60 11.74 -3.69
CA ARG A 134 2.99 13.07 -3.58
C ARG A 134 2.22 13.21 -2.29
N GLY A 135 2.17 14.41 -1.74
CA GLY A 135 1.42 14.71 -0.53
C GLY A 135 1.95 15.96 0.13
N ASN A 136 1.36 16.30 1.28
CA ASN A 136 1.86 17.38 2.11
C ASN A 136 3.32 17.10 2.55
N LYS A 137 4.16 18.13 2.55
CA LYS A 137 5.61 18.03 2.80
C LYS A 137 5.93 17.41 4.16
N GLU A 138 5.19 17.78 5.20
CA GLU A 138 5.39 17.23 6.54
C GLU A 138 5.07 15.73 6.60
N LEU A 139 4.04 15.27 5.90
CA LEU A 139 3.67 13.85 5.84
C LEU A 139 4.66 13.02 5.03
N VAL A 140 5.04 13.51 3.85
CA VAL A 140 6.06 12.87 3.00
C VAL A 140 7.38 12.75 3.77
N SER A 141 7.80 13.83 4.46
CA SER A 141 8.98 13.80 5.32
C SER A 141 8.88 12.79 6.46
N GLY A 142 7.68 12.52 7.00
CA GLY A 142 7.47 11.51 8.04
C GLY A 142 7.74 10.09 7.55
N LEU A 143 7.56 9.83 6.25
CA LEU A 143 7.78 8.53 5.64
C LEU A 143 9.23 8.31 5.17
N HIS A 144 10.05 9.37 5.07
CA HIS A 144 11.44 9.28 4.61
C HIS A 144 12.30 8.34 5.48
N ALA A 145 12.06 8.29 6.79
CA ALA A 145 12.78 7.39 7.69
C ALA A 145 12.60 5.90 7.34
N SER A 146 11.51 5.57 6.63
CA SER A 146 11.22 4.23 6.13
C SER A 146 11.66 3.98 4.68
N ASN A 147 12.37 4.92 4.06
CA ASN A 147 12.64 4.92 2.61
C ASN A 147 11.36 4.80 1.76
N TYR A 148 10.27 5.48 2.15
CA TYR A 148 9.10 5.61 1.27
C TYR A 148 9.35 6.68 0.21
N VAL A 149 10.29 6.41 -0.69
CA VAL A 149 10.80 7.33 -1.70
C VAL A 149 10.99 6.62 -3.03
N PRO A 150 11.01 7.34 -4.16
CA PRO A 150 11.30 6.73 -5.46
C PRO A 150 12.61 5.92 -5.45
N GLY A 151 12.58 4.72 -6.03
CA GLY A 151 13.69 3.77 -6.09
C GLY A 151 13.73 2.75 -4.94
N ALA A 152 12.93 2.92 -3.88
CA ALA A 152 12.83 1.94 -2.80
C ALA A 152 11.92 0.76 -3.16
N ASN A 153 12.29 -0.44 -2.73
CA ASN A 153 11.57 -1.69 -3.00
C ASN A 153 10.63 -2.07 -1.86
N TRP A 154 9.34 -1.88 -2.11
CA TRP A 154 8.25 -2.20 -1.19
C TRP A 154 7.54 -3.51 -1.56
N SER A 155 8.15 -4.38 -2.38
CA SER A 155 7.62 -5.73 -2.60
C SER A 155 7.56 -6.52 -1.29
N GLU A 156 6.64 -7.48 -1.22
CA GLU A 156 6.52 -8.35 -0.04
C GLU A 156 7.79 -9.19 0.19
N SER A 157 8.54 -9.47 -0.87
CA SER A 157 9.86 -10.13 -0.83
C SER A 157 11.00 -9.25 -0.33
N ALA A 158 10.82 -7.94 -0.27
CA ALA A 158 11.87 -7.01 0.17
C ALA A 158 11.58 -6.44 1.56
N PHE A 159 10.31 -6.09 1.82
CA PHE A 159 9.89 -5.38 3.03
C PHE A 159 8.66 -6.01 3.71
N GLY A 160 8.39 -7.28 3.45
CA GLY A 160 7.32 -8.03 4.09
C GLY A 160 5.93 -7.47 3.81
N THR A 161 4.95 -7.83 4.63
CA THR A 161 3.56 -7.36 4.49
C THR A 161 3.48 -5.84 4.58
N ASN A 162 3.07 -5.23 3.47
CA ASN A 162 2.76 -3.82 3.31
C ASN A 162 1.72 -3.66 2.18
N GLY A 163 1.17 -2.45 2.01
CA GLY A 163 0.14 -2.19 1.00
C GLY A 163 0.56 -2.56 -0.43
N ILE A 164 1.70 -2.04 -0.89
CA ILE A 164 2.23 -2.25 -2.25
C ILE A 164 2.48 -3.73 -2.52
N GLY A 165 3.31 -4.37 -1.70
CA GLY A 165 3.70 -5.76 -1.88
C GLY A 165 2.52 -6.73 -1.81
N THR A 166 1.58 -6.49 -0.89
CA THR A 166 0.41 -7.37 -0.74
C THR A 166 -0.57 -7.20 -1.90
N ALA A 167 -0.77 -5.98 -2.41
CA ALA A 167 -1.58 -5.74 -3.60
C ALA A 167 -1.01 -6.43 -4.84
N LEU A 168 0.33 -6.39 -5.02
CA LEU A 168 1.01 -7.09 -6.11
C LEU A 168 0.82 -8.61 -6.02
N VAL A 169 1.04 -9.20 -4.85
CA VAL A 169 0.96 -10.65 -4.66
C VAL A 169 -0.48 -11.17 -4.78
N THR A 170 -1.45 -10.43 -4.25
CA THR A 170 -2.86 -10.85 -4.29
C THR A 170 -3.55 -10.49 -5.59
N GLY A 171 -3.05 -9.48 -6.31
CA GLY A 171 -3.74 -8.88 -7.44
C GLY A 171 -5.06 -8.20 -7.07
N ASN A 172 -5.30 -7.89 -5.81
CA ASN A 172 -6.55 -7.30 -5.35
C ASN A 172 -6.28 -5.98 -4.60
N PRO A 173 -7.27 -5.09 -4.50
CA PRO A 173 -7.22 -3.99 -3.55
C PRO A 173 -6.99 -4.54 -2.14
N VAL A 174 -6.10 -3.90 -1.39
CA VAL A 174 -5.79 -4.27 -0.01
C VAL A 174 -5.72 -3.02 0.86
N GLN A 175 -6.11 -3.18 2.11
CA GLN A 175 -5.82 -2.23 3.17
C GLN A 175 -4.91 -2.93 4.18
N VAL A 176 -3.86 -2.24 4.63
CA VAL A 176 -2.92 -2.72 5.65
C VAL A 176 -2.83 -1.65 6.73
N PHE A 177 -3.06 -2.05 7.97
CA PHE A 177 -3.24 -1.15 9.09
C PHE A 177 -2.28 -1.46 10.23
N ALA A 178 -1.54 -0.45 10.69
CA ALA A 178 -0.71 -0.53 11.90
C ALA A 178 0.14 -1.81 11.96
N SER A 179 -0.01 -2.62 13.02
CA SER A 179 0.72 -3.88 13.23
C SER A 179 0.39 -5.00 12.23
N GLU A 180 -0.54 -4.80 11.29
CA GLU A 180 -0.66 -5.66 10.10
C GLU A 180 0.54 -5.53 9.17
N HIS A 181 1.26 -4.41 9.21
CA HIS A 181 2.57 -4.32 8.58
C HIS A 181 3.51 -5.32 9.24
N TYR A 182 4.18 -6.13 8.43
CA TYR A 182 5.11 -7.14 8.94
C TYR A 182 6.30 -6.49 9.66
N ASN A 183 6.67 -5.28 9.24
CA ASN A 183 7.84 -4.55 9.70
C ASN A 183 7.50 -3.41 10.65
N ALA A 184 8.39 -3.18 11.63
CA ALA A 184 8.26 -2.11 12.63
C ALA A 184 8.12 -0.71 11.99
N GLY A 185 8.82 -0.45 10.88
CA GLY A 185 8.76 0.85 10.18
C GLY A 185 7.39 1.20 9.57
N GLY A 186 6.47 0.24 9.42
CA GLY A 186 5.14 0.46 8.84
C GLY A 186 4.03 0.75 9.86
N ARG A 187 4.26 0.56 11.16
CA ARG A 187 3.18 0.50 12.17
C ARG A 187 2.47 1.82 12.47
N ASP A 188 3.11 2.94 12.16
CA ASP A 188 2.51 4.26 12.31
C ASP A 188 1.55 4.62 11.16
N TRP A 189 1.41 3.73 10.18
CA TRP A 189 0.75 4.01 8.91
C TRP A 189 -0.41 3.08 8.61
N ILE A 190 -1.35 3.60 7.84
CA ILE A 190 -2.44 2.88 7.20
C ILE A 190 -2.27 3.07 5.71
N CYS A 191 -2.23 1.96 4.98
CA CYS A 191 -2.05 1.95 3.53
C CYS A 191 -3.31 1.34 2.90
N SER A 192 -3.85 2.01 1.88
CA SER A 192 -4.84 1.43 0.98
C SER A 192 -4.27 1.42 -0.43
N SER A 193 -4.18 0.24 -1.01
CA SER A 193 -3.41 -0.03 -2.22
C SER A 193 -4.27 -0.75 -3.25
N VAL A 194 -4.19 -0.32 -4.50
CA VAL A 194 -4.92 -0.92 -5.63
C VAL A 194 -3.97 -1.22 -6.79
N PRO A 195 -4.00 -2.43 -7.36
CA PRO A 195 -3.26 -2.74 -8.58
C PRO A 195 -3.80 -1.96 -9.77
N VAL A 196 -2.90 -1.30 -10.51
CA VAL A 196 -3.19 -0.73 -11.82
C VAL A 196 -2.92 -1.79 -12.87
N ARG A 197 -3.89 -1.98 -13.79
CA ARG A 197 -3.86 -3.07 -14.77
C ARG A 197 -3.92 -2.55 -16.18
N GLU A 198 -3.23 -3.25 -17.07
CA GLU A 198 -3.44 -3.10 -18.51
C GLU A 198 -4.81 -3.74 -18.86
N THR A 199 -5.63 -3.00 -19.60
CA THR A 199 -7.05 -3.31 -19.79
C THR A 199 -7.31 -4.61 -20.57
N LEU A 200 -6.45 -4.98 -21.52
CA LEU A 200 -6.69 -6.09 -22.44
C LEU A 200 -6.17 -7.43 -21.92
N SER A 201 -4.96 -7.42 -21.39
CA SER A 201 -4.21 -8.55 -20.84
C SER A 201 -4.51 -8.79 -19.35
N GLY A 202 -4.98 -7.75 -18.63
CA GLY A 202 -5.17 -7.80 -17.19
C GLY A 202 -3.87 -7.82 -16.39
N VAL A 203 -2.70 -7.68 -17.04
CA VAL A 203 -1.39 -7.64 -16.37
C VAL A 203 -1.32 -6.45 -15.42
N ILE A 204 -0.77 -6.66 -14.22
CA ILE A 204 -0.54 -5.59 -13.26
C ILE A 204 0.68 -4.79 -13.73
N LEU A 205 0.49 -3.50 -13.95
CA LEU A 205 1.52 -2.55 -14.34
C LEU A 205 2.17 -1.85 -13.14
N GLY A 206 1.53 -1.95 -11.97
CA GLY A 206 1.97 -1.27 -10.77
C GLY A 206 0.89 -1.19 -9.71
N VAL A 207 1.16 -0.43 -8.65
CA VAL A 207 0.21 -0.23 -7.55
C VAL A 207 0.15 1.24 -7.18
N LEU A 208 -1.07 1.77 -7.12
CA LEU A 208 -1.39 3.06 -6.51
C LEU A 208 -1.66 2.84 -5.03
N THR A 209 -1.01 3.60 -4.16
CA THR A 209 -1.17 3.49 -2.70
C THR A 209 -1.43 4.86 -2.09
N VAL A 210 -2.46 4.93 -1.25
CA VAL A 210 -2.73 6.05 -0.34
C VAL A 210 -2.32 5.64 1.07
N THR A 211 -1.43 6.42 1.67
CA THR A 211 -0.84 6.22 2.98
C THR A 211 -1.22 7.37 3.90
N ALA A 212 -1.72 7.06 5.09
CA ALA A 212 -2.01 8.05 6.12
C ALA A 212 -1.50 7.59 7.49
N LYS A 213 -1.39 8.53 8.42
CA LYS A 213 -1.10 8.19 9.82
C LYS A 213 -2.21 7.33 10.39
N ASN A 214 -1.87 6.41 11.27
CA ASN A 214 -2.84 5.58 11.96
C ASN A 214 -3.81 6.35 12.87
N THR A 215 -3.54 7.63 13.15
CA THR A 215 -4.48 8.52 13.84
C THR A 215 -5.57 9.11 12.92
N THR A 216 -5.45 8.91 11.61
CA THR A 216 -6.35 9.46 10.59
C THR A 216 -7.21 8.33 10.01
N PHE A 217 -8.53 8.50 9.98
CA PHE A 217 -9.42 7.51 9.40
C PHE A 217 -9.28 7.52 7.88
N LEU A 218 -8.67 6.46 7.33
CA LEU A 218 -8.71 6.21 5.90
C LEU A 218 -9.91 5.29 5.60
N LEU A 219 -11.10 5.89 5.56
CA LEU A 219 -12.28 5.24 4.99
C LEU A 219 -12.23 5.48 3.48
N ILE A 220 -11.65 4.53 2.74
CA ILE A 220 -11.98 4.38 1.33
C ILE A 220 -13.15 3.39 1.32
N THR A 221 -14.35 3.89 1.60
CA THR A 221 -15.61 3.12 1.53
C THR A 221 -16.02 2.98 0.11
#